data_AF-K7FAX9-F1
#
_entry.id   AF-K7FAX9-F1
#
_cell.length_a   1.000
_cell.length_b   1.000
_cell.length_c   1.000
_cell.angle_alpha   90.00
_cell.angle_beta   90.00
_cell.angle_gamma   90.00
#
_symmetry.space_group_name_H-M   'P 1'
#
loop_
_entity.id
_entity.type
_entity.pdbx_description
1 polymer ?
#
loop_
_entity_poly.entity_id
_entity_poly.type
_entity_poly.pdbx_seq_one_letter_code
_entity_poly.pdbx_strand_id
1 'polypeptide(L)'
;SPPPPTAAQQLDDLLTHLGQMQSKVSPGHLCPETTSSVSLFPKAPPTARTGERGQSGLAGAPAVPKGNCASCHKLIVGKMITALGKTWHPEHFTCAQCGQEMGTSPFFEQKVLTAMDKTWHPEHFFCAHCGKVFGDKVLTAMDKTWHPEHFFCAHCGKVFGDDGFHEKNGKPYCQKDFLAMFSPRCKACERPVMENYLSALQGVWHPECFVCGDCCSSFTTGSFFELDGHPYCELHYHQRRGSVCHGCGKPIAGRCISAMGHRFHPEHFICAFCLGQLHKGTFREQGDKAYCHACHSKLFV
;
A
#
# COMPACT_ATOMS: atom_id res chain seq x y z
N SER A 1 -28.71 36.61 33.72
CA SER A 1 -28.05 35.54 32.94
C SER A 1 -26.88 36.13 32.19
N PRO A 2 -25.69 35.48 32.16
CA PRO A 2 -24.60 35.89 31.30
C PRO A 2 -24.97 35.67 29.81
N PRO A 3 -24.35 36.40 28.87
CA PRO A 3 -24.57 36.19 27.44
C PRO A 3 -23.98 34.85 26.99
N PRO A 4 -24.50 34.26 25.89
CA PRO A 4 -23.89 33.07 25.30
C PRO A 4 -22.46 33.39 24.80
N PRO A 5 -21.50 32.45 24.93
CA PRO A 5 -20.14 32.67 24.46
C PRO A 5 -20.12 32.85 22.95
N THR A 6 -19.25 33.74 22.48
CA THR A 6 -19.07 33.99 21.04
C THR A 6 -18.20 32.90 20.42
N ALA A 7 -18.32 32.71 19.10
CA ALA A 7 -17.53 31.72 18.35
C ALA A 7 -15.99 31.88 18.52
N ALA A 8 -15.52 33.08 18.89
CA ALA A 8 -14.12 33.33 19.22
C ALA A 8 -13.67 32.61 20.51
N GLN A 9 -14.52 32.55 21.54
CA GLN A 9 -14.20 31.86 22.80
C GLN A 9 -14.18 30.34 22.62
N GLN A 10 -15.06 29.81 21.76
CA GLN A 10 -15.08 28.38 21.42
C GLN A 10 -13.82 27.92 20.65
N LEU A 11 -13.10 28.85 20.00
CA LEU A 11 -11.86 28.55 19.29
C LEU A 11 -10.65 28.50 20.26
N ASP A 12 -10.64 29.35 21.28
CA ASP A 12 -9.57 29.43 22.29
C ASP A 12 -9.54 28.20 23.21
N ASP A 13 -10.72 27.70 23.60
CA ASP A 13 -10.87 26.44 24.35
C ASP A 13 -10.34 25.22 23.55
N LEU A 14 -10.53 25.19 22.23
CA LEU A 14 -10.04 24.12 21.36
C LEU A 14 -8.51 24.16 21.19
N LEU A 15 -7.91 25.35 21.12
CA LEU A 15 -6.46 25.52 21.07
C LEU A 15 -5.79 25.10 22.39
N THR A 16 -6.44 25.38 23.52
CA THR A 16 -5.94 24.99 24.86
C THR A 16 -5.88 23.47 25.05
N HIS A 17 -6.83 22.72 24.47
CA HIS A 17 -6.83 21.26 24.53
C HIS A 17 -5.81 20.58 23.61
N LEU A 18 -5.46 21.18 22.46
CA LEU A 18 -4.44 20.64 21.55
C LEU A 18 -3.03 20.68 22.16
N GLY A 19 -2.75 21.62 23.08
CA GLY A 19 -1.46 21.75 23.74
C GLY A 19 -1.07 20.61 24.70
N GLN A 20 -2.02 19.77 25.14
CA GLN A 20 -1.76 18.72 26.14
C GLN A 20 -1.37 17.35 25.57
N MET A 21 -1.45 17.16 24.24
CA MET A 21 -1.23 15.86 23.58
C MET A 21 0.19 15.66 23.02
N GLN A 22 1.05 16.69 22.99
CA GLN A 22 2.39 16.62 22.35
C GLN A 22 3.53 16.19 23.29
N SER A 23 3.23 15.55 24.43
CA SER A 23 4.21 15.25 25.48
C SER A 23 4.45 13.74 25.67
N LYS A 24 4.95 13.03 24.64
CA LYS A 24 5.59 11.69 24.75
C LYS A 24 6.16 11.13 23.42
N VAL A 25 7.32 11.65 22.99
CA VAL A 25 8.26 10.88 22.14
C VAL A 25 9.69 11.22 22.57
N SER A 26 10.47 10.20 22.94
CA SER A 26 11.91 10.33 23.23
C SER A 26 12.73 9.75 22.08
N PRO A 27 13.95 10.26 21.79
CA PRO A 27 14.73 9.87 20.63
C PRO A 27 15.63 8.64 20.88
N GLY A 28 15.90 7.87 19.82
CA GLY A 28 16.89 6.78 19.80
C GLY A 28 17.74 6.79 18.52
N HIS A 29 19.01 7.14 18.67
CA HIS A 29 20.12 6.86 17.74
C HIS A 29 20.40 5.34 17.66
N LEU A 30 21.11 4.73 16.68
CA LEU A 30 21.82 5.14 15.45
C LEU A 30 22.01 3.91 14.51
N CYS A 31 22.53 4.12 13.29
CA CYS A 31 22.80 3.18 12.18
C CYS A 31 24.00 2.19 12.47
N PRO A 32 24.55 1.34 11.53
CA PRO A 32 24.35 1.25 10.06
C PRO A 32 24.45 -0.15 9.33
N GLU A 33 24.08 -0.14 8.04
CA GLU A 33 24.70 -0.75 6.84
C GLU A 33 25.15 -2.24 6.66
N THR A 34 24.43 -2.92 5.76
CA THR A 34 24.89 -3.62 4.50
C THR A 34 25.73 -4.93 4.44
N THR A 35 25.40 -5.69 3.37
CA THR A 35 26.21 -6.65 2.56
C THR A 35 26.20 -8.17 2.83
N SER A 36 25.64 -8.88 1.83
CA SER A 36 26.21 -10.02 1.09
C SER A 36 26.48 -11.41 1.72
N SER A 37 25.69 -12.37 1.24
CA SER A 37 26.00 -13.76 0.84
C SER A 37 27.45 -14.31 0.92
N VAL A 38 27.59 -15.59 1.33
CA VAL A 38 27.94 -16.76 0.45
C VAL A 38 27.93 -18.08 1.26
N SER A 39 27.88 -19.21 0.53
CA SER A 39 27.52 -20.58 0.94
C SER A 39 28.66 -21.52 1.39
N LEU A 40 28.27 -22.71 1.91
CA LEU A 40 28.86 -24.08 1.75
C LEU A 40 29.31 -24.90 3.01
N PHE A 41 28.97 -26.20 2.92
CA PHE A 41 29.25 -27.42 3.72
C PHE A 41 30.76 -27.77 3.87
N PRO A 42 31.25 -28.72 4.76
CA PRO A 42 30.76 -30.13 4.86
C PRO A 42 31.00 -31.06 6.13
N LYS A 43 30.17 -32.12 6.20
CA LYS A 43 30.36 -33.57 6.60
C LYS A 43 31.11 -34.04 7.90
N ALA A 44 30.33 -34.66 8.83
CA ALA A 44 30.37 -36.08 9.35
C ALA A 44 31.66 -36.73 9.99
N PRO A 45 31.62 -37.96 10.58
CA PRO A 45 30.82 -38.61 11.67
C PRO A 45 31.77 -39.30 12.72
N PRO A 46 31.64 -40.55 13.28
CA PRO A 46 30.53 -41.43 13.75
C PRO A 46 30.72 -41.99 15.22
N THR A 47 29.82 -42.85 15.75
CA THR A 47 30.11 -44.04 16.64
C THR A 47 28.83 -44.80 17.08
N ALA A 48 28.96 -45.96 17.79
CA ALA A 48 28.21 -47.20 17.51
C ALA A 48 27.94 -48.16 18.72
N ARG A 49 26.92 -49.05 18.60
CA ARG A 49 26.57 -50.31 19.39
C ARG A 49 26.44 -50.15 20.94
N THR A 50 25.57 -50.81 21.71
CA THR A 50 24.95 -52.17 21.77
C THR A 50 23.50 -52.12 22.34
N GLY A 51 22.73 -53.18 22.63
CA GLY A 51 22.80 -54.60 22.20
C GLY A 51 22.70 -55.70 23.28
N GLU A 52 21.58 -55.90 24.00
CA GLU A 52 21.42 -56.95 25.06
C GLU A 52 20.08 -57.73 25.04
N ARG A 53 19.97 -58.83 25.83
CA ARG A 53 19.07 -60.00 25.61
C ARG A 53 18.45 -60.58 26.91
N GLY A 54 17.17 -60.98 26.86
CA GLY A 54 16.50 -61.95 27.76
C GLY A 54 15.23 -62.50 27.07
N GLN A 55 15.09 -63.81 26.80
CA GLN A 55 14.57 -64.88 27.68
C GLN A 55 13.13 -64.64 28.21
N SER A 56 12.21 -65.61 28.27
CA SER A 56 12.04 -66.91 27.59
C SER A 56 10.64 -67.47 27.93
N GLY A 57 9.92 -68.03 26.95
CA GLY A 57 8.92 -69.10 27.15
C GLY A 57 7.58 -68.78 27.83
N LEU A 58 6.49 -68.94 27.07
CA LEU A 58 5.39 -69.86 27.42
C LEU A 58 4.57 -70.17 26.16
N ALA A 59 4.14 -71.43 26.01
CA ALA A 59 3.59 -71.97 24.77
C ALA A 59 2.06 -72.16 24.84
N GLY A 60 1.43 -72.15 23.66
CA GLY A 60 0.21 -72.92 23.40
C GLY A 60 -1.10 -72.35 23.96
N ALA A 61 -1.72 -71.45 23.21
CA ALA A 61 -3.18 -71.31 23.19
C ALA A 61 -3.67 -71.56 21.74
N PRO A 62 -4.70 -72.38 21.50
CA PRO A 62 -5.25 -72.57 20.16
C PRO A 62 -5.89 -71.25 19.71
N ALA A 63 -5.41 -70.70 18.60
CA ALA A 63 -5.99 -69.49 18.02
C ALA A 63 -7.39 -69.81 17.47
N VAL A 64 -8.42 -69.46 18.24
CA VAL A 64 -9.83 -69.52 17.80
C VAL A 64 -9.95 -68.77 16.46
N PRO A 65 -10.57 -69.34 15.43
CA PRO A 65 -10.68 -68.69 14.12
C PRO A 65 -11.52 -67.41 14.21
N LYS A 66 -10.89 -66.24 13.98
CA LYS A 66 -11.53 -64.91 14.06
C LYS A 66 -11.99 -64.38 12.70
N GLY A 67 -12.65 -65.26 11.94
CA GLY A 67 -13.28 -64.94 10.66
C GLY A 67 -12.40 -65.07 9.42
N ASN A 68 -13.04 -64.96 8.27
CA ASN A 68 -12.44 -65.12 6.95
C ASN A 68 -12.05 -63.75 6.38
N CYS A 69 -10.90 -63.67 5.70
CA CYS A 69 -10.45 -62.46 5.05
C CYS A 69 -11.43 -62.00 3.96
N ALA A 70 -11.81 -60.72 3.98
CA ALA A 70 -12.77 -60.18 3.02
C ALA A 70 -12.26 -60.11 1.56
N SER A 71 -10.96 -60.26 1.32
CA SER A 71 -10.35 -60.31 -0.03
C SER A 71 -10.24 -61.74 -0.58
N CYS A 72 -9.61 -62.65 0.18
CA CYS A 72 -9.30 -64.01 -0.32
C CYS A 72 -10.19 -65.11 0.28
N HIS A 73 -11.14 -64.76 1.16
CA HIS A 73 -12.10 -65.64 1.84
C HIS A 73 -11.53 -66.82 2.64
N LYS A 74 -10.19 -66.88 2.83
CA LYS A 74 -9.51 -67.85 3.70
C LYS A 74 -9.53 -67.41 5.17
N LEU A 75 -9.46 -68.38 6.07
CA LEU A 75 -9.38 -68.17 7.52
C LEU A 75 -8.07 -67.46 7.89
N ILE A 76 -8.17 -66.36 8.66
CA ILE A 76 -7.00 -65.61 9.10
C ILE A 76 -6.42 -66.26 10.37
N VAL A 77 -5.16 -66.73 10.28
CA VAL A 77 -4.43 -67.29 11.42
C VAL A 77 -3.31 -66.34 11.82
N GLY A 78 -3.45 -65.68 12.98
CA GLY A 78 -2.46 -64.73 13.51
C GLY A 78 -2.92 -63.27 13.49
N LYS A 79 -2.00 -62.36 13.14
CA LYS A 79 -2.24 -60.90 13.17
C LYS A 79 -3.20 -60.49 12.04
N MET A 80 -4.37 -59.95 12.40
CA MET A 80 -5.39 -59.47 11.46
C MET A 80 -5.52 -57.95 11.50
N ILE A 81 -5.93 -57.34 10.39
CA ILE A 81 -6.35 -55.93 10.35
C ILE A 81 -7.88 -55.89 10.34
N THR A 82 -8.47 -55.11 11.25
CA THR A 82 -9.93 -54.90 11.31
C THR A 82 -10.22 -53.48 10.87
N ALA A 83 -10.90 -53.34 9.73
CA ALA A 83 -11.20 -52.06 9.11
C ALA A 83 -12.53 -52.14 8.36
N LEU A 84 -13.33 -51.06 8.39
CA LEU A 84 -14.65 -50.97 7.76
C LEU A 84 -15.59 -52.15 8.14
N GLY A 85 -15.52 -52.60 9.39
CA GLY A 85 -16.33 -53.72 9.91
C GLY A 85 -15.95 -55.11 9.39
N LYS A 86 -14.84 -55.25 8.65
CA LYS A 86 -14.37 -56.53 8.08
C LYS A 86 -12.93 -56.85 8.53
N THR A 87 -12.57 -58.13 8.48
CA THR A 87 -11.22 -58.60 8.81
C THR A 87 -10.42 -58.93 7.54
N TRP A 88 -9.12 -58.61 7.58
CA TRP A 88 -8.19 -58.74 6.46
C TRP A 88 -6.85 -59.31 6.94
N HIS A 89 -6.17 -60.08 6.07
CA HIS A 89 -4.74 -60.33 6.27
C HIS A 89 -3.98 -59.00 6.05
N PRO A 90 -2.84 -58.76 6.73
CA PRO A 90 -2.04 -57.54 6.53
C PRO A 90 -1.63 -57.32 5.06
N GLU A 91 -1.16 -58.38 4.41
CA GLU A 91 -0.82 -58.49 2.97
C GLU A 91 -2.00 -58.20 2.01
N HIS A 92 -3.24 -58.37 2.47
CA HIS A 92 -4.47 -58.20 1.67
C HIS A 92 -5.20 -56.88 2.00
N PHE A 93 -4.58 -55.99 2.79
CA PHE A 93 -5.10 -54.66 3.12
C PHE A 93 -4.20 -53.57 2.50
N THR A 94 -4.16 -53.57 1.16
CA THR A 94 -3.34 -52.70 0.33
C THR A 94 -4.19 -51.61 -0.35
N CYS A 95 -3.56 -50.49 -0.70
CA CYS A 95 -4.27 -49.42 -1.43
C CYS A 95 -4.64 -49.85 -2.85
N ALA A 96 -5.92 -49.80 -3.20
CA ALA A 96 -6.44 -50.22 -4.52
C ALA A 96 -5.89 -49.40 -5.71
N GLN A 97 -5.24 -48.27 -5.47
CA GLN A 97 -4.73 -47.36 -6.51
C GLN A 97 -3.20 -47.41 -6.67
N CYS A 98 -2.45 -47.98 -5.72
CA CYS A 98 -0.98 -48.09 -5.79
C CYS A 98 -0.38 -49.40 -5.25
N GLY A 99 -1.17 -50.32 -4.69
CA GLY A 99 -0.72 -51.64 -4.22
C GLY A 99 0.11 -51.64 -2.93
N GLN A 100 0.41 -50.48 -2.35
CA GLN A 100 1.26 -50.36 -1.16
C GLN A 100 0.58 -50.93 0.10
N GLU A 101 1.35 -51.62 0.94
CA GLU A 101 0.93 -52.14 2.25
C GLU A 101 0.76 -50.99 3.27
N MET A 102 -0.44 -50.89 3.88
CA MET A 102 -0.78 -49.81 4.80
C MET A 102 -0.30 -50.14 6.24
N GLY A 103 0.98 -49.85 6.51
CA GLY A 103 1.64 -50.08 7.79
C GLY A 103 1.13 -49.21 8.96
N THR A 104 1.35 -49.68 10.19
CA THR A 104 0.66 -49.24 11.42
C THR A 104 1.11 -47.89 12.00
N SER A 105 0.67 -46.79 11.39
CA SER A 105 0.55 -45.48 12.04
C SER A 105 -0.93 -45.17 12.32
N PRO A 106 -1.27 -44.44 13.40
CA PRO A 106 -2.66 -44.02 13.64
C PRO A 106 -3.04 -42.95 12.62
N PHE A 107 -3.68 -43.36 11.52
CA PHE A 107 -4.29 -42.45 10.58
C PHE A 107 -5.43 -41.71 11.28
N PHE A 108 -5.35 -40.38 11.32
CA PHE A 108 -6.52 -39.56 11.65
C PHE A 108 -7.63 -39.89 10.64
N GLU A 109 -8.87 -40.00 11.12
CA GLU A 109 -10.00 -40.52 10.37
C GLU A 109 -10.53 -39.50 9.34
N GLN A 110 -9.70 -39.20 8.35
CA GLN A 110 -10.03 -38.39 7.19
C GLN A 110 -10.98 -39.22 6.31
N LYS A 111 -12.28 -38.94 6.42
CA LYS A 111 -13.33 -39.57 5.61
C LYS A 111 -13.15 -39.23 4.13
N VAL A 112 -12.33 -40.03 3.45
CA VAL A 112 -12.28 -40.10 1.99
C VAL A 112 -13.65 -40.59 1.52
N LEU A 113 -14.42 -39.68 0.91
CA LEU A 113 -15.67 -40.02 0.24
C LEU A 113 -15.35 -40.80 -1.04
N THR A 114 -15.26 -42.13 -0.91
CA THR A 114 -15.20 -43.02 -2.07
C THR A 114 -16.48 -42.87 -2.88
N ALA A 115 -16.36 -42.27 -4.07
CA ALA A 115 -17.47 -42.00 -4.96
C ALA A 115 -18.04 -43.29 -5.58
N MET A 116 -18.97 -43.96 -4.89
CA MET A 116 -20.00 -44.82 -5.50
C MET A 116 -21.13 -45.18 -4.51
N ASP A 117 -21.88 -44.17 -4.05
CA ASP A 117 -23.29 -44.38 -3.69
C ASP A 117 -24.13 -43.14 -4.05
N LYS A 118 -25.43 -43.35 -4.30
CA LYS A 118 -26.34 -42.36 -4.90
C LYS A 118 -26.98 -41.44 -3.86
N THR A 119 -26.18 -40.58 -3.23
CA THR A 119 -26.69 -39.43 -2.45
C THR A 119 -26.02 -38.13 -2.88
N TRP A 120 -26.62 -37.49 -3.89
CA TRP A 120 -26.37 -36.09 -4.24
C TRP A 120 -26.69 -35.21 -3.02
N HIS A 121 -25.68 -34.58 -2.42
CA HIS A 121 -25.87 -33.54 -1.41
C HIS A 121 -25.80 -32.15 -2.07
N PRO A 122 -26.57 -31.14 -1.60
CA PRO A 122 -26.93 -29.98 -2.43
C PRO A 122 -25.86 -28.87 -2.52
N GLU A 123 -24.69 -29.06 -1.91
CA GLU A 123 -23.70 -28.01 -1.66
C GLU A 123 -22.33 -28.32 -2.30
N HIS A 124 -22.36 -28.75 -3.57
CA HIS A 124 -21.19 -28.70 -4.44
C HIS A 124 -20.74 -27.26 -4.63
N PHE A 125 -19.69 -26.85 -3.93
CA PHE A 125 -18.98 -25.61 -4.23
C PHE A 125 -18.32 -25.72 -5.61
N PHE A 126 -18.73 -24.88 -6.55
CA PHE A 126 -18.15 -24.80 -7.89
C PHE A 126 -17.14 -23.65 -7.95
N CYS A 127 -15.98 -23.89 -8.55
CA CYS A 127 -14.99 -22.84 -8.74
C CYS A 127 -15.53 -21.71 -9.62
N ALA A 128 -15.55 -20.48 -9.10
CA ALA A 128 -16.10 -19.29 -9.76
C ALA A 128 -15.41 -18.91 -11.09
N HIS A 129 -14.21 -19.43 -11.36
CA HIS A 129 -13.50 -19.23 -12.63
C HIS A 129 -13.81 -20.31 -13.68
N CYS A 130 -13.80 -21.60 -13.30
CA CYS A 130 -13.85 -22.71 -14.27
C CYS A 130 -15.13 -23.58 -14.19
N GLY A 131 -16.02 -23.32 -13.23
CA GLY A 131 -17.29 -24.04 -13.05
C GLY A 131 -17.16 -25.50 -12.59
N LYS A 132 -15.95 -25.98 -12.28
CA LYS A 132 -15.69 -27.36 -11.84
C LYS A 132 -15.77 -27.49 -10.32
N VAL A 133 -16.18 -28.67 -9.86
CA VAL A 133 -16.14 -29.07 -8.43
C VAL A 133 -14.72 -29.26 -7.95
N PHE A 134 -14.51 -29.11 -6.64
CA PHE A 134 -13.20 -29.31 -5.99
C PHE A 134 -12.87 -30.78 -5.75
N GLY A 135 -11.57 -31.10 -5.81
CA GLY A 135 -11.02 -32.34 -5.26
C GLY A 135 -10.75 -32.19 -3.76
N ASP A 136 -9.52 -31.76 -3.41
CA ASP A 136 -9.10 -31.66 -2.00
C ASP A 136 -8.86 -30.22 -1.50
N LYS A 137 -8.50 -29.27 -2.39
CA LYS A 137 -8.11 -27.90 -2.01
C LYS A 137 -9.07 -26.87 -2.58
N VAL A 138 -9.76 -26.17 -1.68
CA VAL A 138 -10.62 -25.02 -1.98
C VAL A 138 -10.03 -23.75 -1.37
N LEU A 139 -10.08 -22.64 -2.11
CA LEU A 139 -9.79 -21.30 -1.61
C LEU A 139 -11.10 -20.51 -1.58
N THR A 140 -11.48 -20.00 -0.42
CA THR A 140 -12.69 -19.17 -0.26
C THR A 140 -12.29 -17.70 -0.18
N ALA A 141 -12.78 -16.89 -1.12
CA ALA A 141 -12.51 -15.46 -1.20
C ALA A 141 -13.64 -14.74 -1.96
N MET A 142 -13.97 -13.50 -1.56
CA MET A 142 -15.02 -12.68 -2.19
C MET A 142 -16.38 -13.39 -2.25
N ASP A 143 -16.78 -14.01 -1.14
CA ASP A 143 -17.98 -14.85 -0.97
C ASP A 143 -18.13 -15.99 -1.99
N LYS A 144 -17.03 -16.40 -2.60
CA LYS A 144 -16.94 -17.42 -3.65
C LYS A 144 -15.83 -18.41 -3.36
N THR A 145 -15.90 -19.55 -4.03
CA THR A 145 -14.87 -20.60 -3.95
C THR A 145 -14.09 -20.67 -5.26
N TRP A 146 -12.79 -20.92 -5.13
CA TRP A 146 -11.81 -20.87 -6.21
C TRP A 146 -10.83 -22.04 -6.05
N HIS A 147 -10.28 -22.54 -7.16
CA HIS A 147 -9.07 -23.34 -7.06
C HIS A 147 -7.92 -22.39 -6.72
N PRO A 148 -6.93 -22.78 -5.90
CA PRO A 148 -5.77 -21.93 -5.61
C PRO A 148 -5.07 -21.40 -6.88
N GLU A 149 -4.99 -22.24 -7.92
CA GLU A 149 -4.43 -21.90 -9.25
C GLU A 149 -5.31 -20.95 -10.07
N HIS A 150 -6.62 -20.91 -9.81
CA HIS A 150 -7.59 -20.07 -10.52
C HIS A 150 -7.94 -18.78 -9.77
N PHE A 151 -7.28 -18.50 -8.63
CA PHE A 151 -7.40 -17.25 -7.89
C PHE A 151 -6.18 -16.39 -8.15
N PHE A 152 -6.24 -15.61 -9.23
CA PHE A 152 -5.15 -14.77 -9.74
C PHE A 152 -5.63 -13.35 -10.05
N CYS A 153 -4.69 -12.42 -10.17
CA CYS A 153 -4.97 -11.04 -10.52
C CYS A 153 -5.65 -10.92 -11.90
N ALA A 154 -6.81 -10.29 -11.95
CA ALA A 154 -7.57 -10.04 -13.19
C ALA A 154 -6.87 -9.11 -14.20
N HIS A 155 -5.73 -8.50 -13.86
CA HIS A 155 -4.90 -7.69 -14.76
C HIS A 155 -3.64 -8.43 -15.22
N CYS A 156 -2.71 -8.77 -14.31
CA CYS A 156 -1.44 -9.41 -14.69
C CYS A 156 -1.45 -10.95 -14.72
N GLY A 157 -2.54 -11.62 -14.34
CA GLY A 157 -2.67 -13.08 -14.35
C GLY A 157 -1.84 -13.83 -13.30
N LYS A 158 -1.15 -13.13 -12.40
CA LYS A 158 -0.34 -13.77 -11.33
C LYS A 158 -1.24 -14.27 -10.20
N VAL A 159 -1.00 -15.50 -9.75
CA VAL A 159 -1.54 -16.02 -8.49
C VAL A 159 -1.06 -15.18 -7.31
N PHE A 160 -1.89 -15.07 -6.28
CA PHE A 160 -1.55 -14.32 -5.07
C PHE A 160 -0.60 -15.13 -4.18
N GLY A 161 0.39 -14.45 -3.60
CA GLY A 161 1.26 -14.98 -2.55
C GLY A 161 0.82 -14.48 -1.18
N ASP A 162 1.78 -14.42 -0.25
CA ASP A 162 1.53 -13.98 1.14
C ASP A 162 1.08 -12.50 1.24
N ASP A 163 1.34 -11.69 0.21
CA ASP A 163 0.91 -10.29 0.08
C ASP A 163 -0.63 -10.12 -0.04
N GLY A 164 -1.39 -11.20 -0.25
CA GLY A 164 -2.85 -11.17 -0.39
C GLY A 164 -3.35 -10.56 -1.70
N PHE A 165 -4.59 -10.04 -1.68
CA PHE A 165 -5.29 -9.49 -2.85
C PHE A 165 -6.18 -8.30 -2.47
N HIS A 166 -6.56 -7.48 -3.46
CA HIS A 166 -7.56 -6.43 -3.31
C HIS A 166 -8.75 -6.65 -4.25
N GLU A 167 -9.96 -6.42 -3.77
CA GLU A 167 -11.17 -6.49 -4.58
C GLU A 167 -11.53 -5.13 -5.19
N LYS A 168 -11.85 -5.11 -6.50
CA LYS A 168 -12.59 -4.01 -7.14
C LYS A 168 -13.65 -4.56 -8.08
N ASN A 169 -14.90 -4.13 -7.91
CA ASN A 169 -16.03 -4.46 -8.79
C ASN A 169 -16.20 -5.99 -9.01
N GLY A 170 -16.08 -6.80 -7.96
CA GLY A 170 -16.22 -8.26 -8.07
C GLY A 170 -15.05 -8.97 -8.75
N LYS A 171 -13.88 -8.32 -8.89
CA LYS A 171 -12.65 -8.91 -9.45
C LYS A 171 -11.47 -8.75 -8.48
N PRO A 172 -10.61 -9.78 -8.32
CA PRO A 172 -9.41 -9.70 -7.49
C PRO A 172 -8.22 -9.12 -8.27
N TYR A 173 -7.42 -8.29 -7.60
CA TYR A 173 -6.26 -7.61 -8.15
C TYR A 173 -5.03 -7.72 -7.24
N CYS A 174 -3.88 -7.80 -7.92
CA CYS A 174 -2.57 -7.32 -7.51
C CYS A 174 -2.55 -6.10 -6.58
N GLN A 175 -1.81 -6.03 -5.47
CA GLN A 175 -1.57 -4.72 -4.83
C GLN A 175 -0.97 -3.72 -5.84
N LYS A 176 0.01 -4.16 -6.64
CA LYS A 176 0.64 -3.32 -7.68
C LYS A 176 -0.35 -2.84 -8.73
N ASP A 177 -1.16 -3.75 -9.27
CA ASP A 177 -2.14 -3.43 -10.32
C ASP A 177 -3.32 -2.61 -9.78
N PHE A 178 -3.79 -2.92 -8.57
CA PHE A 178 -4.86 -2.19 -7.89
C PHE A 178 -4.44 -0.73 -7.66
N LEU A 179 -3.23 -0.49 -7.15
CA LEU A 179 -2.69 0.85 -6.98
C LEU A 179 -2.48 1.55 -8.33
N ALA A 180 -1.93 0.86 -9.33
CA ALA A 180 -1.66 1.45 -10.64
C ALA A 180 -2.93 1.88 -11.41
N MET A 181 -4.04 1.16 -11.20
CA MET A 181 -5.32 1.38 -11.89
C MET A 181 -6.34 2.21 -11.10
N PHE A 182 -6.37 2.11 -9.77
CA PHE A 182 -7.48 2.65 -8.95
C PHE A 182 -7.06 3.69 -7.92
N SER A 183 -5.77 3.83 -7.58
CA SER A 183 -5.33 4.92 -6.69
C SER A 183 -5.35 6.26 -7.43
N PRO A 184 -5.72 7.35 -6.74
CA PRO A 184 -5.68 8.68 -7.33
C PRO A 184 -4.21 9.07 -7.59
N ARG A 185 -3.96 9.74 -8.72
CA ARG A 185 -2.60 10.10 -9.17
C ARG A 185 -2.26 11.53 -8.79
N CYS A 186 -1.02 11.73 -8.33
CA CYS A 186 -0.52 13.07 -8.01
C CYS A 186 -0.47 13.95 -9.26
N LYS A 187 -1.06 15.15 -9.19
CA LYS A 187 -1.09 16.11 -10.32
C LYS A 187 0.30 16.62 -10.75
N ALA A 188 1.32 16.56 -9.89
CA ALA A 188 2.70 16.98 -10.24
C ALA A 188 3.56 15.86 -10.85
N CYS A 189 3.48 14.63 -10.33
CA CYS A 189 4.42 13.56 -10.67
C CYS A 189 3.74 12.28 -11.23
N GLU A 190 2.42 12.32 -11.43
CA GLU A 190 1.56 11.27 -12.01
C GLU A 190 1.58 9.90 -11.32
N ARG A 191 2.38 9.73 -10.27
CA ARG A 191 2.45 8.50 -9.46
C ARG A 191 1.18 8.33 -8.61
N PRO A 192 0.73 7.08 -8.40
CA PRO A 192 -0.29 6.74 -7.41
C PRO A 192 0.04 7.32 -6.03
N VAL A 193 -0.95 7.96 -5.39
CA VAL A 193 -0.84 8.39 -3.99
C VAL A 193 -1.61 7.41 -3.10
N MET A 194 -0.96 6.89 -2.07
CA MET A 194 -1.53 5.85 -1.19
C MET A 194 -2.16 6.47 0.07
N GLU A 195 -1.36 7.17 0.86
CA GLU A 195 -1.75 7.72 2.16
C GLU A 195 -1.17 9.13 2.35
N ASN A 196 -1.68 9.88 3.32
CA ASN A 196 -1.21 11.23 3.70
C ASN A 196 -1.08 12.21 2.52
N TYR A 197 -2.14 12.33 1.71
CA TYR A 197 -2.19 13.20 0.54
C TYR A 197 -2.90 14.53 0.78
N LEU A 198 -2.52 15.54 -0.01
CA LEU A 198 -3.21 16.83 -0.06
C LEU A 198 -4.25 16.84 -1.17
N SER A 199 -5.45 17.34 -0.87
CA SER A 199 -6.53 17.57 -1.84
C SER A 199 -6.63 19.06 -2.15
N ALA A 200 -6.21 19.46 -3.35
CA ALA A 200 -6.16 20.85 -3.79
C ALA A 200 -6.24 20.94 -5.33
N LEU A 201 -6.68 22.08 -5.87
CA LEU A 201 -6.71 22.34 -7.33
C LEU A 201 -7.44 21.23 -8.12
N GLN A 202 -8.58 20.78 -7.57
CA GLN A 202 -9.40 19.67 -8.05
C GLN A 202 -8.61 18.37 -8.35
N GLY A 203 -7.56 18.09 -7.58
CA GLY A 203 -6.79 16.85 -7.67
C GLY A 203 -6.11 16.47 -6.35
N VAL A 204 -5.36 15.37 -6.37
CA VAL A 204 -4.53 14.92 -5.25
C VAL A 204 -3.06 15.23 -5.50
N TRP A 205 -2.31 15.41 -4.41
CA TRP A 205 -0.89 15.71 -4.42
C TRP A 205 -0.20 14.98 -3.27
N HIS A 206 1.03 14.50 -3.49
CA HIS A 206 1.89 14.19 -2.36
C HIS A 206 2.26 15.51 -1.64
N PRO A 207 2.44 15.54 -0.31
CA PRO A 207 2.85 16.74 0.42
C PRO A 207 4.12 17.39 -0.14
N GLU A 208 5.12 16.58 -0.48
CA GLU A 208 6.38 17.02 -1.10
C GLU A 208 6.24 17.46 -2.57
N CYS A 209 5.13 17.10 -3.22
CA CYS A 209 4.82 17.50 -4.60
C CYS A 209 3.95 18.76 -4.68
N PHE A 210 3.36 19.22 -3.57
CA PHE A 210 2.55 20.44 -3.53
C PHE A 210 3.44 21.66 -3.24
N VAL A 211 4.18 22.08 -4.25
CA VAL A 211 5.19 23.14 -4.19
C VAL A 211 4.96 24.20 -5.26
N CYS A 212 5.51 25.41 -5.06
CA CYS A 212 5.42 26.49 -6.04
C CYS A 212 6.00 26.08 -7.41
N GLY A 213 5.22 26.24 -8.49
CA GLY A 213 5.61 25.82 -9.84
C GLY A 213 6.87 26.49 -10.42
N ASP A 214 7.33 27.61 -9.85
CA ASP A 214 8.54 28.32 -10.32
C ASP A 214 9.78 28.09 -9.44
N CYS A 215 9.63 27.99 -8.12
CA CYS A 215 10.77 27.85 -7.19
C CYS A 215 10.82 26.52 -6.43
N CYS A 216 9.92 25.58 -6.73
CA CYS A 216 9.81 24.25 -6.11
C CYS A 216 9.80 24.25 -4.57
N SER A 217 9.46 25.39 -3.96
CA SER A 217 9.43 25.57 -2.50
C SER A 217 8.04 25.24 -1.97
N SER A 218 7.97 24.59 -0.81
CA SER A 218 6.72 24.37 -0.09
C SER A 218 6.15 25.67 0.50
N PHE A 219 4.86 25.66 0.84
CA PHE A 219 4.14 26.83 1.32
C PHE A 219 4.30 26.99 2.83
N THR A 220 5.43 27.56 3.27
CA THR A 220 5.78 27.72 4.70
C THR A 220 4.73 28.50 5.51
N THR A 221 4.02 29.45 4.88
CA THR A 221 2.93 30.24 5.48
C THR A 221 1.57 29.53 5.46
N GLY A 222 1.48 28.32 4.91
CA GLY A 222 0.22 27.62 4.67
C GLY A 222 -0.65 28.22 3.56
N SER A 223 -0.20 29.30 2.92
CA SER A 223 -0.90 30.02 1.86
C SER A 223 -0.26 29.78 0.48
N PHE A 224 -1.11 29.56 -0.52
CA PHE A 224 -0.73 29.42 -1.92
C PHE A 224 -1.74 30.15 -2.82
N PHE A 225 -1.36 30.41 -4.06
CA PHE A 225 -2.22 31.01 -5.08
C PHE A 225 -2.32 30.08 -6.29
N GLU A 226 -3.52 29.94 -6.85
CA GLU A 226 -3.74 29.16 -8.07
C GLU A 226 -3.54 30.03 -9.32
N LEU A 227 -2.79 29.52 -10.29
CA LEU A 227 -2.76 30.02 -11.66
C LEU A 227 -2.71 28.82 -12.61
N ASP A 228 -3.63 28.76 -13.58
CA ASP A 228 -3.73 27.70 -14.59
C ASP A 228 -3.70 26.27 -14.00
N GLY A 229 -4.38 26.05 -12.87
CA GLY A 229 -4.42 24.76 -12.17
C GLY A 229 -3.13 24.35 -11.46
N HIS A 230 -2.16 25.26 -11.33
CA HIS A 230 -0.88 25.04 -10.65
C HIS A 230 -0.75 25.95 -9.41
N PRO A 231 -0.11 25.47 -8.32
CA PRO A 231 0.08 26.27 -7.12
C PRO A 231 1.36 27.12 -7.22
N TYR A 232 1.26 28.38 -6.82
CA TYR A 232 2.36 29.35 -6.78
C TYR A 232 2.44 30.05 -5.43
N CYS A 233 3.64 30.44 -5.01
CA CYS A 233 3.78 31.34 -3.87
C CYS A 233 3.38 32.77 -4.28
N GLU A 234 3.05 33.60 -3.29
CA GLU A 234 2.57 34.98 -3.50
C GLU A 234 3.44 35.76 -4.50
N LEU A 235 4.77 35.70 -4.34
CA LEU A 235 5.71 36.39 -5.20
C LEU A 235 5.60 35.93 -6.67
N HIS A 236 5.74 34.63 -6.95
CA HIS A 236 5.71 34.10 -8.32
C HIS A 236 4.33 34.25 -8.98
N TYR A 237 3.26 34.12 -8.21
CA TYR A 237 1.91 34.44 -8.67
C TYR A 237 1.80 35.88 -9.17
N HIS A 238 2.23 36.84 -8.36
CA HIS A 238 2.20 38.25 -8.73
C HIS A 238 3.19 38.60 -9.85
N GLN A 239 4.34 37.94 -9.93
CA GLN A 239 5.30 38.08 -11.04
C GLN A 239 4.67 37.63 -12.37
N ARG A 240 4.07 36.43 -12.41
CA ARG A 240 3.40 35.90 -13.62
C ARG A 240 2.20 36.74 -14.05
N ARG A 241 1.47 37.34 -13.10
CA ARG A 241 0.42 38.33 -13.38
C ARG A 241 0.94 39.73 -13.72
N GLY A 242 2.27 39.93 -13.77
CA GLY A 242 2.89 41.22 -14.08
C GLY A 242 2.60 42.32 -13.06
N SER A 243 2.28 41.97 -11.81
CA SER A 243 1.77 42.87 -10.76
C SER A 243 2.79 43.16 -9.65
N VAL A 244 4.08 43.03 -9.96
CA VAL A 244 5.21 43.28 -9.06
C VAL A 244 5.84 44.63 -9.35
N CYS A 245 6.31 45.30 -8.31
CA CYS A 245 7.02 46.57 -8.42
C CYS A 245 8.45 46.35 -8.93
N HIS A 246 8.79 46.94 -10.07
CA HIS A 246 10.15 46.90 -10.62
C HIS A 246 11.16 47.53 -9.64
N GLY A 247 10.76 48.58 -8.90
CA GLY A 247 11.65 49.29 -7.97
C GLY A 247 12.02 48.54 -6.68
N CYS A 248 11.25 47.53 -6.25
CA CYS A 248 11.52 46.81 -5.00
C CYS A 248 11.29 45.29 -5.02
N GLY A 249 10.87 44.72 -6.16
CA GLY A 249 10.62 43.29 -6.34
C GLY A 249 9.40 42.73 -5.59
N LYS A 250 8.65 43.55 -4.84
CA LYS A 250 7.50 43.11 -4.05
C LYS A 250 6.17 43.21 -4.83
N PRO A 251 5.19 42.33 -4.58
CA PRO A 251 3.82 42.46 -5.08
C PRO A 251 3.20 43.84 -4.79
N ILE A 252 2.41 44.35 -5.74
CA ILE A 252 1.68 45.62 -5.56
C ILE A 252 0.24 45.32 -5.15
N ALA A 253 -0.04 45.45 -3.85
CA ALA A 253 -1.40 45.43 -3.33
C ALA A 253 -2.08 46.80 -3.58
N GLY A 254 -3.04 46.85 -4.51
CA GLY A 254 -3.86 48.03 -4.77
C GLY A 254 -3.28 49.00 -5.82
N ARG A 255 -3.11 50.28 -5.46
CA ARG A 255 -2.73 51.33 -6.42
C ARG A 255 -1.28 51.16 -6.90
N CYS A 256 -1.12 51.07 -8.21
CA CYS A 256 0.17 51.04 -8.90
C CYS A 256 0.29 52.19 -9.91
N ILE A 257 1.52 52.54 -10.25
CA ILE A 257 1.83 53.36 -11.43
C ILE A 257 2.34 52.42 -12.52
N SER A 258 1.82 52.56 -13.74
CA SER A 258 2.34 51.88 -14.92
C SER A 258 3.07 52.91 -15.79
N ALA A 259 4.37 52.71 -16.01
CA ALA A 259 5.25 53.62 -16.75
C ALA A 259 6.42 52.81 -17.33
N MET A 260 6.92 53.19 -18.52
CA MET A 260 8.11 52.57 -19.13
C MET A 260 7.97 51.03 -19.29
N GLY A 261 6.77 50.54 -19.63
CA GLY A 261 6.47 49.09 -19.69
C GLY A 261 6.45 48.36 -18.32
N HIS A 262 6.73 49.05 -17.23
CA HIS A 262 6.87 48.49 -15.89
C HIS A 262 5.80 49.01 -14.92
N ARG A 263 5.68 48.34 -13.76
CA ARG A 263 4.79 48.75 -12.67
C ARG A 263 5.60 49.11 -11.44
N PHE A 264 5.11 50.10 -10.71
CA PHE A 264 5.75 50.62 -9.50
C PHE A 264 4.70 50.88 -8.41
N HIS A 265 5.07 50.73 -7.14
CA HIS A 265 4.34 51.41 -6.06
C HIS A 265 4.50 52.93 -6.23
N PRO A 266 3.54 53.77 -5.77
CA PRO A 266 3.63 55.22 -5.89
C PRO A 266 4.89 55.84 -5.26
N GLU A 267 5.39 55.24 -4.17
CA GLU A 267 6.61 55.63 -3.47
C GLU A 267 7.91 55.21 -4.18
N HIS A 268 7.85 54.16 -5.03
CA HIS A 268 8.99 53.59 -5.73
C HIS A 268 9.15 54.14 -7.16
N PHE A 269 8.21 54.96 -7.64
CA PHE A 269 8.33 55.69 -8.90
C PHE A 269 8.99 57.05 -8.67
N ILE A 270 10.32 57.07 -8.67
CA ILE A 270 11.16 58.21 -8.32
C ILE A 270 12.06 58.67 -9.46
N CYS A 271 12.49 59.93 -9.42
CA CYS A 271 13.44 60.50 -10.35
C CYS A 271 14.83 59.88 -10.15
N ALA A 272 15.43 59.31 -11.21
CA ALA A 272 16.73 58.65 -11.14
C ALA A 272 17.90 59.57 -10.72
N PHE A 273 17.73 60.90 -10.82
CA PHE A 273 18.71 61.89 -10.36
C PHE A 273 18.44 62.44 -8.95
N CYS A 274 17.28 63.05 -8.69
CA CYS A 274 16.98 63.71 -7.41
C CYS A 274 16.20 62.86 -6.41
N LEU A 275 15.86 61.61 -6.74
CA LEU A 275 15.06 60.67 -5.93
C LEU A 275 13.65 61.16 -5.54
N GLY A 276 13.22 62.33 -6.04
CA GLY A 276 11.87 62.86 -5.83
C GLY A 276 10.80 62.00 -6.51
N GLN A 277 9.69 61.77 -5.80
CA GLN A 277 8.56 60.98 -6.30
C GLN A 277 7.92 61.63 -7.54
N LEU A 278 7.80 60.85 -8.62
CA LEU A 278 7.28 61.30 -9.91
C LEU A 278 5.76 61.08 -10.06
N HIS A 279 5.09 60.54 -9.04
CA HIS A 279 3.66 60.24 -9.09
C HIS A 279 2.73 61.47 -9.11
N LYS A 280 3.30 62.68 -8.96
CA LYS A 280 2.58 63.97 -9.01
C LYS A 280 3.18 64.85 -10.12
N GLY A 281 2.65 64.72 -11.33
CA GLY A 281 3.04 65.54 -12.49
C GLY A 281 3.52 64.72 -13.69
N THR A 282 4.10 65.41 -14.67
CA THR A 282 4.69 64.79 -15.87
C THR A 282 6.17 64.43 -15.65
N PHE A 283 6.56 63.26 -16.14
CA PHE A 283 7.95 62.81 -16.16
C PHE A 283 8.49 62.72 -17.59
N ARG A 284 9.80 62.58 -17.73
CA ARG A 284 10.49 62.23 -18.97
C ARG A 284 11.20 60.89 -18.77
N GLU A 285 11.21 60.06 -19.80
CA GLU A 285 11.95 58.81 -19.84
C GLU A 285 13.24 59.02 -20.65
N GLN A 286 14.38 58.55 -20.14
CA GLN A 286 15.65 58.55 -20.87
C GLN A 286 16.44 57.29 -20.47
N GLY A 287 16.61 56.34 -21.40
CA GLY A 287 17.37 55.11 -21.15
C GLY A 287 16.78 54.23 -20.04
N ASP A 288 15.48 53.92 -20.10
CA ASP A 288 14.73 53.13 -19.11
C ASP A 288 14.80 53.68 -17.67
N LYS A 289 14.94 55.01 -17.56
CA LYS A 289 14.96 55.74 -16.29
C LYS A 289 14.04 56.94 -16.37
N ALA A 290 13.25 57.12 -15.32
CA ALA A 290 12.34 58.24 -15.19
C ALA A 290 13.03 59.45 -14.54
N TYR A 291 12.81 60.64 -15.10
CA TYR A 291 13.34 61.92 -14.62
C TYR A 291 12.22 62.94 -14.48
N CYS A 292 12.28 63.80 -13.46
CA CYS A 292 11.42 64.98 -13.42
C CYS A 292 11.88 65.98 -14.49
N HIS A 293 10.97 66.83 -14.98
CA HIS A 293 11.27 67.80 -16.04
C HIS A 293 12.51 68.66 -15.72
N ALA A 294 12.64 69.12 -14.47
CA ALA A 294 13.75 69.98 -14.04
C ALA A 294 15.11 69.25 -14.02
N CYS A 295 15.15 67.94 -13.81
CA CYS A 295 16.38 67.16 -13.90
C CYS A 295 16.69 66.80 -15.36
N HIS A 296 15.68 66.38 -16.13
CA HIS A 296 15.86 66.06 -17.55
C HIS A 296 16.41 67.24 -18.34
N SER A 297 15.85 68.44 -18.18
CA SER A 297 16.32 69.67 -18.84
C SER A 297 17.68 70.19 -18.35
N LYS A 298 18.29 69.58 -17.33
CA LYS A 298 19.66 69.89 -16.86
C LYS A 298 20.69 68.84 -17.26
N LEU A 299 20.25 67.67 -17.72
CA LEU A 299 21.10 66.52 -18.02
C LEU A 299 21.13 66.16 -19.51
N PHE A 300 20.09 66.52 -20.26
CA PHE A 300 19.86 66.06 -21.64
C PHE A 300 19.40 67.16 -22.61
N VAL A 301 19.41 68.42 -22.18
CA VAL A 301 19.11 69.63 -22.98
C VAL A 301 20.21 70.66 -22.71
#